data_AF-A0AB36BZ93-F1
#
_entry.id   AF-A0AB36BZ93-F1
#
_cell.length_a   1.000
_cell.length_b   1.000
_cell.length_c   1.000
_cell.angle_alpha   90.00
_cell.angle_beta   90.00
_cell.angle_gamma   90.00
#
_symmetry.space_group_name_H-M   'P 1'
#
loop_
_entity.id
_entity.type
_entity.pdbx_description
1 polymer ?
#
loop_
_entity_poly.entity_id
_entity_poly.type
_entity_poly.pdbx_seq_one_letter_code
_entity_poly.pdbx_strand_id
1 'polypeptide(L)'
;PNKQTYSYYGILESLSGMRVNVRFISFDDVLEHGVADDIDVIVTGGPVDTAFSGGSVWAEEPRLAATLRAWVHGGGALIGVGQPSAQQFQGRFFQLADVLGVDEERHQTLSVDKYFPAVTPEHFITADVHLGEGVLQGFLDAGYRKPLSGCGGGQAIGELGGIDFGEPIADTFPVNEDVTLLRADGGQVQLAVNEYGKGRGVYVSGLPYSAANARLLERALFWASHNEGKYAAYSSSNPECEVAVFDKSGCYCVVNNTDRAQSTYVERGDGRIERIELAPSGIAWRTI
;
A
#
# COMPACT_ATOMS: atom_id res chain seq x y z
N PRO A 1 -20.03 -1.14 -5.09
CA PRO A 1 -18.98 -0.43 -5.87
C PRO A 1 -19.17 -0.71 -7.37
N ASN A 2 -18.69 0.17 -8.26
CA ASN A 2 -18.73 -0.01 -9.72
C ASN A 2 -17.31 0.07 -10.31
N LYS A 3 -17.15 -0.14 -11.62
CA LYS A 3 -15.84 -0.13 -12.30
C LYS A 3 -15.01 1.12 -12.01
N GLN A 4 -15.63 2.29 -11.88
CA GLN A 4 -14.93 3.55 -11.69
C GLN A 4 -14.45 3.78 -10.24
N THR A 5 -14.99 3.03 -9.27
CA THR A 5 -14.82 3.33 -7.85
C THR A 5 -14.20 2.19 -7.04
N TYR A 6 -14.31 0.94 -7.52
CA TYR A 6 -13.95 -0.23 -6.71
C TYR A 6 -12.47 -0.26 -6.30
N SER A 7 -11.54 0.23 -7.14
CA SER A 7 -10.11 0.33 -6.82
C SER A 7 -9.80 1.26 -5.63
N TYR A 8 -10.69 2.22 -5.33
CA TYR A 8 -10.52 3.16 -4.22
C TYR A 8 -11.44 2.82 -3.05
N TYR A 9 -12.68 2.41 -3.33
CA TYR A 9 -13.62 1.97 -2.32
C TYR A 9 -13.09 0.76 -1.53
N GLY A 10 -12.31 -0.11 -2.18
CA GLY A 10 -11.68 -1.24 -1.51
C GLY A 10 -10.68 -0.86 -0.41
N ILE A 11 -10.14 0.37 -0.42
CA ILE A 11 -9.35 0.91 0.69
C ILE A 11 -10.23 1.03 1.94
N LEU A 12 -11.40 1.66 1.82
CA LEU A 12 -12.32 1.86 2.94
C LEU A 12 -12.91 0.53 3.42
N GLU A 13 -13.27 -0.35 2.50
CA GLU A 13 -13.77 -1.68 2.85
C GLU A 13 -12.72 -2.47 3.62
N SER A 14 -11.46 -2.44 3.19
CA SER A 14 -10.34 -3.08 3.89
C SER A 14 -10.13 -2.49 5.28
N LEU A 15 -10.16 -1.16 5.41
CA LEU A 15 -9.97 -0.46 6.69
C LEU A 15 -11.14 -0.64 7.66
N SER A 16 -12.35 -0.95 7.17
CA SER A 16 -13.57 -1.01 7.99
C SER A 16 -13.56 -2.12 9.05
N GLY A 17 -12.88 -3.24 8.76
CA GLY A 17 -12.71 -4.39 9.67
C GLY A 17 -11.29 -4.58 10.19
N MET A 18 -10.34 -3.79 9.71
CA MET A 18 -8.93 -3.92 10.06
C MET A 18 -8.67 -3.51 11.51
N ARG A 19 -7.72 -4.17 12.17
CA ARG A 19 -7.30 -3.92 13.56
C ARG A 19 -6.45 -2.65 13.74
N VAL A 20 -6.92 -1.53 13.20
CA VAL A 20 -6.31 -0.19 13.29
C VAL A 20 -7.36 0.85 13.64
N ASN A 21 -6.94 2.00 14.20
CA ASN A 21 -7.83 3.11 14.44
C ASN A 21 -7.88 4.02 13.19
N VAL A 22 -9.07 4.18 12.61
CA VAL A 22 -9.27 5.00 11.41
C VAL A 22 -9.89 6.33 11.78
N ARG A 23 -9.36 7.43 11.25
CA ARG A 23 -9.99 8.76 11.27
C ARG A 23 -9.87 9.42 9.91
N PHE A 24 -10.76 10.36 9.64
CA PHE A 24 -10.74 11.17 8.44
C PHE A 24 -10.33 12.59 8.82
N ILE A 25 -9.38 13.16 8.09
CA ILE A 25 -8.90 14.53 8.23
C ILE A 25 -8.96 15.21 6.87
N SER A 26 -9.11 16.53 6.87
CA SER A 26 -9.12 17.37 5.67
C SER A 26 -7.74 18.00 5.41
N PHE A 27 -7.55 18.55 4.20
CA PHE A 27 -6.37 19.35 3.91
C PHE A 27 -6.28 20.61 4.79
N ASP A 28 -7.42 21.22 5.12
CA ASP A 28 -7.51 22.37 6.02
C ASP A 28 -7.00 22.00 7.43
N ASP A 29 -7.38 20.85 7.97
CA ASP A 29 -6.88 20.38 9.27
C ASP A 29 -5.33 20.29 9.29
N VAL A 30 -4.75 19.76 8.21
CA VAL A 30 -3.28 19.63 8.09
C VAL A 30 -2.61 21.00 7.90
N LEU A 31 -3.23 21.92 7.17
CA LEU A 31 -2.70 23.27 6.96
C LEU A 31 -2.77 24.14 8.21
N GLU A 32 -3.83 24.00 9.01
CA GLU A 32 -4.07 24.77 10.23
C GLU A 32 -3.32 24.21 11.43
N HIS A 33 -3.23 22.88 11.55
CA HIS A 33 -2.75 22.22 12.78
C HIS A 33 -1.56 21.28 12.57
N GLY A 34 -1.16 21.02 11.32
CA GLY A 34 -0.18 20.00 11.00
C GLY A 34 -0.75 18.59 11.14
N VAL A 35 0.14 17.59 11.19
CA VAL A 35 -0.26 16.20 11.44
C VAL A 35 -0.22 15.94 12.94
N ALA A 36 -1.31 15.41 13.51
CA ALA A 36 -1.39 15.09 14.93
C ALA A 36 -0.37 14.02 15.35
N ASP A 37 0.22 14.19 16.54
CA ASP A 37 1.30 13.32 17.05
C ASP A 37 0.89 11.85 17.25
N ASP A 38 -0.42 11.57 17.33
CA ASP A 38 -0.97 10.23 17.51
C ASP A 38 -1.30 9.51 16.20
N ILE A 39 -1.01 10.12 15.04
CA ILE A 39 -1.18 9.51 13.73
C ILE A 39 0.11 8.80 13.32
N ASP A 40 0.04 7.48 13.13
CA ASP A 40 1.16 6.69 12.59
C ASP A 40 1.26 6.78 11.06
N VAL A 41 0.11 6.73 10.36
CA VAL A 41 0.04 6.63 8.90
C VAL A 41 -1.02 7.58 8.34
N ILE A 42 -0.67 8.30 7.27
CA ILE A 42 -1.61 9.02 6.41
C ILE A 42 -1.82 8.24 5.12
N VAL A 43 -3.08 8.05 4.74
CA VAL A 43 -3.47 7.49 3.43
C VAL A 43 -4.11 8.58 2.60
N THR A 44 -3.62 8.77 1.37
CA THR A 44 -4.25 9.65 0.37
C THR A 44 -4.45 8.85 -0.91
N GLY A 45 -5.62 8.97 -1.54
CA GLY A 45 -5.88 8.17 -2.74
C GLY A 45 -7.14 8.55 -3.47
N GLY A 46 -7.14 8.31 -4.76
CA GLY A 46 -8.19 8.71 -5.69
C GLY A 46 -7.62 9.10 -7.05
N PRO A 47 -8.49 9.33 -8.05
CA PRO A 47 -8.09 9.92 -9.33
C PRO A 47 -7.69 11.39 -9.15
N VAL A 48 -6.86 11.92 -10.06
CA VAL A 48 -6.56 13.36 -10.14
C VAL A 48 -7.83 14.21 -10.24
N ASP A 49 -7.79 15.44 -9.73
CA ASP A 49 -8.90 16.41 -9.75
C ASP A 49 -10.18 15.92 -9.05
N THR A 50 -10.02 15.13 -7.99
CA THR A 50 -11.13 14.73 -7.11
C THR A 50 -10.93 15.25 -5.70
N ALA A 51 -12.01 15.31 -4.91
CA ALA A 51 -11.94 15.68 -3.50
C ALA A 51 -11.04 14.74 -2.68
N PHE A 52 -10.83 13.49 -3.13
CA PHE A 52 -10.02 12.50 -2.43
C PHE A 52 -8.51 12.65 -2.70
N SER A 53 -8.13 13.06 -3.91
CA SER A 53 -6.73 13.36 -4.25
C SER A 53 -6.35 14.79 -3.91
N GLY A 54 -7.29 15.75 -3.95
CA GLY A 54 -7.13 17.14 -3.50
C GLY A 54 -7.03 18.19 -4.61
N GLY A 55 -6.72 17.80 -5.84
CA GLY A 55 -6.63 18.74 -6.98
C GLY A 55 -5.64 19.88 -6.77
N SER A 56 -6.07 21.12 -7.02
CA SER A 56 -5.19 22.31 -7.04
C SER A 56 -4.52 22.63 -5.71
N VAL A 57 -5.01 22.11 -4.58
CA VAL A 57 -4.42 22.37 -3.25
C VAL A 57 -2.92 22.07 -3.20
N TRP A 58 -2.45 21.07 -3.96
CA TRP A 58 -1.04 20.71 -4.01
C TRP A 58 -0.15 21.74 -4.69
N ALA A 59 -0.71 22.62 -5.52
CA ALA A 59 0.00 23.74 -6.15
C ALA A 59 -0.28 25.07 -5.44
N GLU A 60 -1.52 25.28 -4.99
CA GLU A 60 -1.96 26.54 -4.35
C GLU A 60 -1.43 26.66 -2.92
N GLU A 61 -1.32 25.55 -2.19
CA GLU A 61 -0.88 25.50 -0.80
C GLU A 61 0.41 24.67 -0.67
N PRO A 62 1.58 25.22 -1.06
CA PRO A 62 2.86 24.50 -1.03
C PRO A 62 3.26 24.05 0.39
N ARG A 63 2.69 24.71 1.41
CA ARG A 63 2.83 24.31 2.82
C ARG A 63 2.30 22.91 3.08
N LEU A 64 1.25 22.45 2.38
CA LEU A 64 0.70 21.11 2.56
C LEU A 64 1.77 20.04 2.27
N ALA A 65 2.40 20.11 1.09
CA ALA A 65 3.45 19.17 0.72
C ALA A 65 4.68 19.29 1.63
N ALA A 66 5.05 20.51 2.05
CA ALA A 66 6.14 20.73 2.98
C ALA A 66 5.88 20.10 4.37
N THR A 67 4.67 20.25 4.91
CA THR A 67 4.24 19.65 6.18
C THR A 67 4.33 18.12 6.11
N LEU A 68 3.78 17.51 5.05
CA LEU A 68 3.81 16.05 4.90
C LEU A 68 5.23 15.52 4.68
N ARG A 69 6.06 16.20 3.88
CA ARG A 69 7.49 15.85 3.73
C ARG A 69 8.22 15.90 5.07
N ALA A 70 8.07 16.98 5.84
CA ALA A 70 8.73 17.12 7.13
C ALA A 70 8.28 16.04 8.12
N TRP A 71 6.99 15.74 8.15
CA TRP A 71 6.41 14.70 9.01
C TRP A 71 6.92 13.30 8.64
N VAL A 72 6.91 12.92 7.35
CA VAL A 72 7.46 11.63 6.91
C VAL A 72 8.96 11.55 7.15
N HIS A 73 9.71 12.61 6.82
CA HIS A 73 11.15 12.66 7.10
C HIS A 73 11.46 12.48 8.59
N GLY A 74 10.56 12.92 9.47
CA GLY A 74 10.65 12.76 10.93
C GLY A 74 10.31 11.36 11.46
N GLY A 75 9.69 10.49 10.66
CA GLY A 75 9.27 9.14 11.06
C GLY A 75 7.83 8.78 10.74
N GLY A 76 7.05 9.71 10.18
CA GLY A 76 5.69 9.44 9.73
C GLY A 76 5.63 8.51 8.51
N ALA A 77 4.47 7.93 8.25
CA ALA A 77 4.24 7.03 7.13
C ALA A 77 3.20 7.57 6.14
N LEU A 78 3.51 7.58 4.84
CA LEU A 78 2.57 8.01 3.80
C LEU A 78 2.27 6.87 2.84
N ILE A 79 0.98 6.56 2.67
CA ILE A 79 0.50 5.63 1.64
C ILE A 79 -0.29 6.40 0.60
N GLY A 80 0.12 6.31 -0.66
CA GLY A 80 -0.54 6.92 -1.81
C GLY A 80 -1.21 5.86 -2.69
N VAL A 81 -2.51 6.02 -2.98
CA VAL A 81 -3.28 5.08 -3.82
C VAL A 81 -3.82 5.71 -5.11
N GLY A 82 -3.46 5.15 -6.25
CA GLY A 82 -3.86 5.63 -7.58
C GLY A 82 -3.08 6.85 -8.04
N GLN A 83 -3.69 8.02 -7.96
CA GLN A 83 -3.08 9.30 -8.34
C GLN A 83 -2.92 10.22 -7.11
N PRO A 84 -2.17 9.79 -6.07
CA PRO A 84 -2.00 10.53 -4.83
C PRO A 84 -1.24 11.82 -5.07
N SER A 85 -1.65 12.90 -4.42
CA SER A 85 -1.02 14.23 -4.57
C SER A 85 -0.91 14.73 -6.02
N ALA A 86 -1.77 14.26 -6.92
CA ALA A 86 -1.69 14.56 -8.34
C ALA A 86 -2.10 16.00 -8.64
N GLN A 87 -1.18 16.76 -9.21
CA GLN A 87 -1.38 18.08 -9.78
C GLN A 87 -0.22 18.36 -10.72
N GLN A 88 -0.46 18.71 -11.98
CA GLN A 88 0.65 19.06 -12.88
C GLN A 88 1.29 20.39 -12.44
N PHE A 89 2.40 20.33 -11.74
CA PHE A 89 3.05 21.50 -11.16
C PHE A 89 4.56 21.28 -10.97
N GLN A 90 5.35 22.32 -11.25
CA GLN A 90 6.81 22.32 -11.11
C GLN A 90 7.54 21.11 -11.75
N GLY A 91 7.06 20.65 -12.91
CA GLY A 91 7.70 19.58 -13.67
C GLY A 91 7.50 18.17 -13.12
N ARG A 92 6.58 17.98 -12.16
CA ARG A 92 6.15 16.68 -11.64
C ARG A 92 4.64 16.59 -11.61
N PHE A 93 4.11 15.37 -11.59
CA PHE A 93 2.67 15.16 -11.53
C PHE A 93 2.21 14.83 -10.11
N PHE A 94 2.73 13.77 -9.51
CA PHE A 94 2.53 13.51 -8.08
C PHE A 94 3.44 14.44 -7.27
N GLN A 95 2.85 15.39 -6.55
CA GLN A 95 3.60 16.41 -5.82
C GLN A 95 4.40 15.84 -4.64
N LEU A 96 4.06 14.63 -4.17
CA LEU A 96 4.81 13.86 -3.16
C LEU A 96 5.51 12.62 -3.73
N ALA A 97 5.76 12.55 -5.04
CA ALA A 97 6.45 11.40 -5.63
C ALA A 97 7.88 11.17 -5.09
N ASP A 98 8.50 12.17 -4.47
CA ASP A 98 9.80 12.03 -3.79
C ASP A 98 9.67 11.24 -2.48
N VAL A 99 8.50 11.33 -1.83
CA VAL A 99 8.18 10.53 -0.65
C VAL A 99 7.75 9.13 -1.08
N LEU A 100 6.85 9.03 -2.06
CA LEU A 100 6.26 7.76 -2.50
C LEU A 100 7.19 6.91 -3.36
N GLY A 101 8.24 7.51 -3.94
CA GLY A 101 9.16 6.84 -4.85
C GLY A 101 8.61 6.62 -6.26
N VAL A 102 7.37 7.02 -6.56
CA VAL A 102 6.69 6.78 -7.84
C VAL A 102 6.06 8.06 -8.33
N ASP A 103 6.16 8.33 -9.63
CA ASP A 103 5.41 9.38 -10.34
C ASP A 103 4.69 8.77 -11.56
N GLU A 104 3.83 9.55 -12.21
CA GLU A 104 3.07 9.16 -13.40
C GLU A 104 3.54 9.98 -14.62
N GLU A 105 3.92 9.31 -15.71
CA GLU A 105 4.29 10.01 -16.95
C GLU A 105 3.05 10.63 -17.60
N ARG A 106 3.16 11.91 -17.98
CA ARG A 106 2.08 12.69 -18.60
C ARG A 106 2.37 13.04 -20.06
N HIS A 107 3.20 12.23 -20.70
CA HIS A 107 3.79 12.41 -22.03
C HIS A 107 4.63 13.69 -22.20
N GLN A 108 4.99 14.36 -21.10
CA GLN A 108 5.81 15.57 -21.12
C GLN A 108 7.30 15.24 -20.91
N THR A 109 7.61 14.08 -20.33
CA THR A 109 8.97 13.68 -19.99
C THR A 109 9.42 12.41 -20.72
N LEU A 110 8.84 12.13 -21.90
CA LEU A 110 9.22 10.97 -22.74
C LEU A 110 10.68 11.02 -23.22
N SER A 111 11.25 12.22 -23.36
CA SER A 111 12.67 12.40 -23.66
C SER A 111 13.60 12.04 -22.49
N VAL A 112 13.05 11.80 -21.30
CA VAL A 112 13.78 11.36 -20.11
C VAL A 112 13.58 9.85 -19.97
N ASP A 113 14.63 9.09 -20.26
CA ASP A 113 14.66 7.64 -20.08
C ASP A 113 14.34 7.27 -18.61
N LYS A 114 13.46 6.28 -18.42
CA LYS A 114 13.06 5.77 -17.10
C LYS A 114 13.77 4.45 -16.82
N TYR A 115 14.48 4.38 -15.69
CA TYR A 115 15.22 3.18 -15.28
C TYR A 115 14.55 2.55 -14.07
N PHE A 116 14.17 1.28 -14.22
CA PHE A 116 13.48 0.51 -13.19
C PHE A 116 14.51 -0.37 -12.47
N PRO A 117 14.63 -0.29 -11.13
CA PRO A 117 15.40 -1.26 -10.37
C PRO A 117 14.72 -2.63 -10.44
N ALA A 118 15.46 -3.70 -10.14
CA ALA A 118 14.91 -5.05 -10.12
C ALA A 118 13.75 -5.15 -9.11
N VAL A 119 12.69 -5.86 -9.49
CA VAL A 119 11.57 -6.13 -8.60
C VAL A 119 12.05 -7.01 -7.45
N THR A 120 11.61 -6.68 -6.23
CA THR A 120 11.82 -7.45 -5.01
C THR A 120 10.58 -8.31 -4.76
N PRO A 121 10.56 -9.59 -5.18
CA PRO A 121 9.37 -10.44 -5.09
C PRO A 121 9.02 -10.80 -3.64
N GLU A 122 10.03 -10.97 -2.79
CA GLU A 122 9.91 -11.32 -1.38
C GLU A 122 10.11 -10.08 -0.51
N HIS A 123 9.04 -9.64 0.16
CA HIS A 123 9.06 -8.48 1.03
C HIS A 123 8.02 -8.64 2.15
N PHE A 124 8.18 -7.93 3.27
CA PHE A 124 7.25 -7.99 4.39
C PHE A 124 5.79 -7.71 3.97
N ILE A 125 5.59 -6.73 3.08
CA ILE A 125 4.27 -6.35 2.57
C ILE A 125 3.64 -7.48 1.75
N THR A 126 4.43 -8.16 0.90
CA THR A 126 3.95 -9.19 -0.03
C THR A 126 4.05 -10.62 0.54
N ALA A 127 4.39 -10.79 1.82
CA ALA A 127 4.65 -12.10 2.41
C ALA A 127 3.46 -13.08 2.37
N ASP A 128 2.22 -12.56 2.37
CA ASP A 128 1.00 -13.37 2.29
C ASP A 128 0.44 -13.48 0.85
N VAL A 129 1.20 -13.01 -0.16
CA VAL A 129 0.80 -13.11 -1.56
C VAL A 129 1.20 -14.48 -2.10
N HIS A 130 0.20 -15.30 -2.43
CA HIS A 130 0.43 -16.63 -2.98
C HIS A 130 0.59 -16.56 -4.50
N LEU A 131 1.79 -16.89 -4.98
CA LEU A 131 2.06 -17.09 -6.40
C LEU A 131 1.78 -18.56 -6.79
N GLY A 132 1.29 -18.76 -8.00
CA GLY A 132 1.14 -20.11 -8.57
C GLY A 132 2.49 -20.82 -8.72
N GLU A 133 2.47 -22.16 -8.77
CA GLU A 133 3.68 -22.97 -8.95
C GLU A 133 4.43 -22.54 -10.22
N GLY A 134 5.74 -22.30 -10.10
CA GLY A 134 6.60 -21.91 -11.22
C GLY A 134 6.48 -20.44 -11.67
N VAL A 135 5.52 -19.66 -11.18
CA VAL A 135 5.33 -18.25 -11.57
C VAL A 135 6.57 -17.41 -11.24
N LEU A 136 7.07 -17.51 -10.00
CA LEU A 136 8.26 -16.76 -9.58
C LEU A 136 9.49 -17.13 -10.41
N GLN A 137 9.73 -18.42 -10.63
CA GLN A 137 10.88 -18.86 -11.42
C GLN A 137 10.77 -18.38 -12.88
N GLY A 138 9.59 -18.50 -13.48
CA GLY A 138 9.34 -18.00 -14.84
C GLY A 138 9.54 -16.49 -14.96
N PHE A 139 9.12 -15.72 -13.96
CA PHE A 139 9.38 -14.28 -13.88
C PHE A 139 10.89 -13.96 -13.82
N LEU A 140 11.63 -14.65 -12.96
CA LEU A 140 13.08 -14.47 -12.82
C LEU A 140 13.83 -14.86 -14.10
N ASP A 141 13.43 -15.96 -14.75
CA ASP A 141 14.04 -16.47 -15.98
C ASP A 141 13.77 -15.54 -17.18
N ALA A 142 12.62 -14.86 -17.22
CA ALA A 142 12.29 -13.89 -18.26
C ALA A 142 13.24 -12.69 -18.25
N GLY A 143 13.76 -12.31 -17.08
CA GLY A 143 14.72 -11.22 -16.91
C GLY A 143 14.14 -9.84 -17.20
N TYR A 144 15.04 -8.89 -17.45
CA TYR A 144 14.73 -7.46 -17.54
C TYR A 144 15.16 -6.87 -18.87
N ARG A 145 14.42 -5.85 -19.34
CA ARG A 145 14.73 -5.11 -20.56
C ARG A 145 16.07 -4.39 -20.39
N LYS A 146 16.95 -4.53 -21.38
CA LYS A 146 18.22 -3.81 -21.42
C LYS A 146 17.98 -2.33 -21.75
N PRO A 147 18.84 -1.41 -21.26
CA PRO A 147 18.81 -0.02 -21.66
C PRO A 147 18.77 0.14 -23.18
N LEU A 148 17.79 0.90 -23.68
CA LEU A 148 17.63 1.23 -25.08
C LEU A 148 17.23 2.71 -25.22
N SER A 149 17.85 3.41 -26.18
CA SER A 149 17.63 4.84 -26.39
C SER A 149 16.15 5.18 -26.57
N GLY A 150 15.64 6.09 -25.71
CA GLY A 150 14.25 6.53 -25.74
C GLY A 150 13.25 5.53 -25.17
N CYS A 151 13.72 4.44 -24.54
CA CYS A 151 12.89 3.41 -23.91
C CYS A 151 13.26 3.16 -22.44
N GLY A 152 14.30 3.83 -21.93
CA GLY A 152 14.88 3.51 -20.63
C GLY A 152 15.35 2.06 -20.53
N GLY A 153 15.16 1.44 -19.37
CA GLY A 153 15.51 0.03 -19.13
C GLY A 153 15.12 -0.48 -17.75
N GLY A 154 15.34 -1.77 -17.52
CA GLY A 154 15.11 -2.40 -16.22
C GLY A 154 13.67 -2.85 -15.96
N GLN A 155 12.75 -2.63 -16.90
CA GLN A 155 11.38 -3.18 -16.77
C GLN A 155 11.42 -4.70 -16.95
N ALA A 156 10.64 -5.43 -16.14
CA ALA A 156 10.54 -6.88 -16.28
C ALA A 156 9.96 -7.26 -17.65
N ILE A 157 10.48 -8.34 -18.24
CA ILE A 157 9.99 -8.86 -19.52
C ILE A 157 8.71 -9.68 -19.32
N GLY A 158 8.65 -10.46 -18.24
CA GLY A 158 7.45 -11.16 -17.78
C GLY A 158 6.70 -10.40 -16.69
N GLU A 159 5.51 -10.90 -16.32
CA GLU A 159 4.70 -10.39 -15.22
C GLU A 159 4.79 -11.32 -14.01
N LEU A 160 4.97 -10.76 -12.82
CA LEU A 160 4.96 -11.50 -11.56
C LEU A 160 3.53 -11.76 -11.09
N GLY A 161 2.66 -10.75 -11.21
CA GLY A 161 1.23 -10.84 -10.88
C GLY A 161 0.96 -11.24 -9.42
N GLY A 162 -0.14 -11.98 -9.24
CA GLY A 162 -0.58 -12.51 -7.94
C GLY A 162 -1.33 -11.52 -7.04
N ILE A 163 -1.53 -10.28 -7.48
CA ILE A 163 -2.27 -9.25 -6.75
C ILE A 163 -3.22 -8.57 -7.73
N ASP A 164 -4.48 -8.40 -7.32
CA ASP A 164 -5.45 -7.60 -8.07
C ASP A 164 -5.34 -6.13 -7.63
N PHE A 165 -4.79 -5.28 -8.51
CA PHE A 165 -4.69 -3.84 -8.29
C PHE A 165 -5.88 -3.05 -8.89
N GLY A 166 -6.84 -3.73 -9.52
CA GLY A 166 -8.00 -3.11 -10.14
C GLY A 166 -7.67 -2.27 -11.37
N GLU A 167 -8.33 -1.11 -11.49
CA GLU A 167 -8.10 -0.17 -12.60
C GLU A 167 -6.63 0.31 -12.65
N PRO A 168 -5.96 0.22 -13.81
CA PRO A 168 -4.55 0.59 -13.93
C PRO A 168 -4.37 2.12 -13.89
N ILE A 169 -3.25 2.55 -13.30
CA ILE A 169 -2.69 3.88 -13.53
C ILE A 169 -1.57 3.71 -14.56
N ALA A 170 -1.78 4.28 -15.75
CA ALA A 170 -0.87 4.10 -16.87
C ALA A 170 0.46 4.81 -16.60
N ASP A 171 1.54 4.20 -17.08
CA ASP A 171 2.87 4.83 -17.20
C ASP A 171 3.44 5.37 -15.87
N THR A 172 3.12 4.72 -14.76
CA THR A 172 3.78 4.97 -13.47
C THR A 172 5.21 4.43 -13.49
N PHE A 173 6.14 5.20 -12.94
CA PHE A 173 7.57 4.87 -12.97
C PHE A 173 8.26 5.23 -11.64
N PRO A 174 9.33 4.51 -11.25
CA PRO A 174 10.12 4.87 -10.08
C PRO A 174 10.91 6.15 -10.34
N VAL A 175 10.94 7.05 -9.36
CA VAL A 175 11.60 8.36 -9.52
C VAL A 175 13.13 8.28 -9.49
N ASN A 176 13.68 7.17 -8.98
CA ASN A 176 15.08 6.79 -9.01
C ASN A 176 15.22 5.28 -8.75
N GLU A 177 16.45 4.74 -8.83
CA GLU A 177 16.73 3.30 -8.68
C GLU A 177 16.87 2.84 -7.22
N ASP A 178 16.82 3.74 -6.24
CA ASP A 178 16.83 3.38 -4.80
C ASP A 178 15.44 2.92 -4.31
N VAL A 179 14.38 3.23 -5.06
CA VAL A 179 13.01 2.81 -4.78
C VAL A 179 12.89 1.29 -4.86
N THR A 180 12.26 0.67 -3.88
CA THR A 180 12.01 -0.78 -3.91
C THR A 180 10.70 -1.06 -4.62
N LEU A 181 10.78 -1.65 -5.81
CA LEU A 181 9.61 -2.10 -6.56
C LEU A 181 9.16 -3.47 -6.06
N LEU A 182 7.93 -3.57 -5.55
CA LEU A 182 7.33 -4.85 -5.14
C LEU A 182 6.50 -5.46 -6.27
N ARG A 183 5.86 -4.64 -7.10
CA ARG A 183 5.21 -5.03 -8.36
C ARG A 183 5.38 -3.92 -9.39
N ALA A 184 5.89 -4.30 -10.56
CA ALA A 184 6.08 -3.40 -11.71
C ALA A 184 5.86 -4.13 -13.04
N ASP A 185 4.71 -4.80 -13.13
CA ASP A 185 4.28 -5.59 -14.27
C ASP A 185 3.86 -4.69 -15.45
N GLY A 186 3.97 -5.21 -16.67
CA GLY A 186 3.55 -4.47 -17.87
C GLY A 186 4.38 -3.22 -18.19
N GLY A 187 5.51 -2.99 -17.52
CA GLY A 187 6.36 -1.81 -17.73
C GLY A 187 5.91 -0.55 -17.00
N GLN A 188 5.05 -0.69 -15.99
CA GLN A 188 4.59 0.37 -15.11
C GLN A 188 4.55 -0.13 -13.65
N VAL A 189 4.50 0.78 -12.67
CA VAL A 189 4.56 0.42 -11.23
C VAL A 189 3.17 0.22 -10.65
N GLN A 190 2.93 -0.91 -9.98
CA GLN A 190 1.68 -1.14 -9.23
C GLN A 190 1.87 -1.05 -7.71
N LEU A 191 3.03 -1.45 -7.19
CA LEU A 191 3.34 -1.40 -5.77
C LEU A 191 4.82 -1.10 -5.58
N ALA A 192 5.13 -0.03 -4.84
CA ALA A 192 6.49 0.35 -4.52
C ALA A 192 6.58 0.90 -3.10
N VAL A 193 7.79 0.81 -2.55
CA VAL A 193 8.11 1.39 -1.25
C VAL A 193 9.38 2.21 -1.31
N ASN A 194 9.46 3.24 -0.48
CA ASN A 194 10.55 4.19 -0.49
C ASN A 194 10.88 4.64 0.94
N GLU A 195 12.16 4.64 1.30
CA GLU A 195 12.65 5.22 2.55
C GLU A 195 12.78 6.74 2.36
N TYR A 196 12.32 7.53 3.32
CA TYR A 196 12.37 9.00 3.27
C TYR A 196 12.72 9.56 4.65
N GLY A 197 14.02 9.80 4.88
CA GLY A 197 14.53 10.20 6.19
C GLY A 197 14.38 9.08 7.21
N LYS A 198 13.57 9.30 8.24
CA LYS A 198 13.24 8.30 9.27
C LYS A 198 11.91 7.58 9.05
N GLY A 199 11.14 7.98 8.03
CA GLY A 199 9.85 7.41 7.71
C GLY A 199 9.83 6.82 6.30
N ARG A 200 8.66 6.39 5.86
CA ARG A 200 8.49 5.63 4.61
C ARG A 200 7.30 6.09 3.79
N GLY A 201 7.45 5.99 2.48
CA GLY A 201 6.38 6.09 1.49
C GLY A 201 6.01 4.73 0.92
N VAL A 202 4.73 4.52 0.65
CA VAL A 202 4.23 3.36 -0.11
C VAL A 202 3.31 3.86 -1.21
N TYR A 203 3.56 3.42 -2.45
CA TYR A 203 2.67 3.65 -3.58
C TYR A 203 1.90 2.38 -3.93
N VAL A 204 0.60 2.50 -4.16
CA VAL A 204 -0.28 1.42 -4.68
C VAL A 204 -1.10 1.97 -5.84
N SER A 205 -1.13 1.32 -7.00
CA SER A 205 -1.91 1.80 -8.16
C SER A 205 -3.43 1.71 -7.96
N GLY A 206 -3.89 0.73 -7.19
CA GLY A 206 -5.29 0.57 -6.81
C GLY A 206 -5.44 -0.62 -5.87
N LEU A 207 -6.54 -0.65 -5.11
CA LEU A 207 -6.74 -1.66 -4.06
C LEU A 207 -8.22 -2.10 -3.97
N PRO A 208 -8.72 -2.90 -4.92
CA PRO A 208 -9.99 -3.60 -4.80
C PRO A 208 -10.08 -4.38 -3.48
N TYR A 209 -11.27 -4.47 -2.89
CA TYR A 209 -11.44 -5.27 -1.68
C TYR A 209 -11.35 -6.76 -1.99
N SER A 210 -10.47 -7.43 -1.25
CA SER A 210 -10.44 -8.87 -1.03
C SER A 210 -9.73 -9.11 0.31
N ALA A 211 -9.89 -10.28 0.91
CA ALA A 211 -9.18 -10.61 2.16
C ALA A 211 -7.64 -10.52 1.98
N ALA A 212 -7.14 -10.91 0.80
CA ALA A 212 -5.72 -10.77 0.45
C ALA A 212 -5.27 -9.30 0.33
N ASN A 213 -6.07 -8.42 -0.30
CA ASN A 213 -5.74 -7.00 -0.42
C ASN A 213 -5.90 -6.25 0.90
N ALA A 214 -6.86 -6.63 1.75
CA ALA A 214 -6.97 -6.10 3.11
C ALA A 214 -5.71 -6.42 3.91
N ARG A 215 -5.22 -7.66 3.82
CA ARG A 215 -3.95 -8.09 4.40
C ARG A 215 -2.73 -7.37 3.82
N LEU A 216 -2.72 -7.14 2.51
CA LEU A 216 -1.65 -6.38 1.83
C LEU A 216 -1.59 -4.94 2.38
N LEU A 217 -2.73 -4.26 2.49
CA LEU A 217 -2.83 -2.91 3.06
C LEU A 217 -2.43 -2.89 4.53
N GLU A 218 -2.89 -3.86 5.32
CA GLU A 218 -2.51 -3.99 6.72
C GLU A 218 -0.99 -4.08 6.87
N ARG A 219 -0.34 -4.98 6.13
CA ARG A 219 1.13 -5.10 6.15
C ARG A 219 1.81 -3.81 5.68
N ALA A 220 1.25 -3.11 4.69
CA ALA A 220 1.77 -1.82 4.25
C ALA A 220 1.71 -0.75 5.36
N LEU A 221 0.62 -0.69 6.15
CA LEU A 221 0.49 0.22 7.30
C LEU A 221 1.56 -0.06 8.37
N PHE A 222 1.74 -1.33 8.74
CA PHE A 222 2.75 -1.72 9.73
C PHE A 222 4.18 -1.50 9.25
N TRP A 223 4.46 -1.80 7.97
CA TRP A 223 5.78 -1.59 7.40
C TRP A 223 6.12 -0.10 7.26
N ALA A 224 5.19 0.70 6.72
CA ALA A 224 5.45 2.11 6.48
C ALA A 224 5.69 2.88 7.78
N SER A 225 5.07 2.46 8.89
CA SER A 225 5.25 3.05 10.22
C SER A 225 6.39 2.44 11.06
N HIS A 226 7.27 1.61 10.47
CA HIS A 226 8.36 0.90 11.17
C HIS A 226 7.88 0.03 12.35
N ASN A 227 6.69 -0.56 12.23
CA ASN A 227 6.03 -1.37 13.25
C ASN A 227 5.96 -2.85 12.87
N GLU A 228 6.82 -3.36 11.99
CA GLU A 228 6.83 -4.78 11.59
C GLU A 228 6.91 -5.72 12.80
N GLY A 229 7.68 -5.34 13.84
CA GLY A 229 7.80 -6.09 15.09
C GLY A 229 6.51 -6.16 15.93
N LYS A 230 5.52 -5.28 15.67
CA LYS A 230 4.20 -5.29 16.32
C LYS A 230 3.14 -6.04 15.52
N TYR A 231 3.44 -6.42 14.27
CA TYR A 231 2.46 -7.03 13.39
C TYR A 231 2.01 -8.42 13.88
N ALA A 232 2.93 -9.24 14.38
CA ALA A 232 2.66 -10.65 14.72
C ALA A 232 1.61 -10.79 15.84
N ALA A 233 1.69 -9.97 16.89
CA ALA A 233 0.77 -10.00 18.02
C ALA A 233 -0.66 -9.72 17.56
N TYR A 234 -1.56 -10.67 17.81
CA TYR A 234 -2.95 -10.71 17.36
C TYR A 234 -3.11 -10.66 15.84
N SER A 235 -2.22 -11.32 15.09
CA SER A 235 -2.39 -11.56 13.66
C SER A 235 -2.96 -12.96 13.40
N SER A 236 -3.62 -13.11 12.26
CA SER A 236 -4.08 -14.41 11.74
C SER A 236 -3.12 -14.90 10.66
N SER A 237 -2.67 -16.15 10.76
CA SER A 237 -1.84 -16.77 9.72
C SER A 237 -2.58 -16.98 8.40
N ASN A 238 -3.91 -17.04 8.43
CA ASN A 238 -4.76 -17.15 7.25
C ASN A 238 -5.28 -15.75 6.84
N PRO A 239 -4.97 -15.25 5.63
CA PRO A 239 -5.48 -13.96 5.15
C PRO A 239 -7.02 -13.91 5.06
N GLU A 240 -7.69 -15.05 4.93
CA GLU A 240 -9.15 -15.15 4.90
C GLU A 240 -9.80 -15.04 6.29
N CYS A 241 -8.99 -14.94 7.36
CA CYS A 241 -9.43 -14.71 8.73
C CYS A 241 -8.80 -13.44 9.33
N GLU A 242 -9.56 -12.73 10.14
CA GLU A 242 -9.11 -11.51 10.82
C GLU A 242 -9.25 -11.62 12.34
N VAL A 243 -8.40 -10.88 13.06
CA VAL A 243 -8.40 -10.82 14.52
C VAL A 243 -8.72 -9.39 14.94
N ALA A 244 -9.69 -9.22 15.84
CA ALA A 244 -10.00 -7.94 16.47
C ALA A 244 -9.80 -8.03 17.98
N VAL A 245 -9.06 -7.07 18.54
CA VAL A 245 -8.65 -7.05 19.96
C VAL A 245 -9.44 -5.97 20.70
N PHE A 246 -10.02 -6.35 21.84
CA PHE A 246 -10.80 -5.47 22.70
C PHE A 246 -10.15 -5.39 24.08
N ASP A 247 -9.05 -4.63 24.18
CA ASP A 247 -8.22 -4.53 25.40
C ASP A 247 -9.03 -4.17 26.65
N LYS A 248 -9.96 -3.21 26.54
CA LYS A 248 -10.81 -2.78 27.66
C LYS A 248 -11.71 -3.90 28.18
N SER A 249 -12.04 -4.87 27.34
CA SER A 249 -12.89 -6.01 27.67
C SER A 249 -12.08 -7.28 27.97
N GLY A 250 -10.75 -7.24 27.78
CA GLY A 250 -9.87 -8.39 28.00
C GLY A 250 -10.15 -9.56 27.06
N CYS A 251 -10.65 -9.31 25.85
CA CYS A 251 -10.97 -10.36 24.89
C CYS A 251 -10.56 -9.99 23.47
N TYR A 252 -10.43 -11.00 22.63
CA TYR A 252 -10.29 -10.85 21.19
C TYR A 252 -11.23 -11.82 20.47
N CYS A 253 -11.61 -11.48 19.24
CA CYS A 253 -12.34 -12.38 18.38
C CYS A 253 -11.57 -12.67 17.09
N VAL A 254 -11.90 -13.81 16.49
CA VAL A 254 -11.37 -14.23 15.19
C VAL A 254 -12.55 -14.50 14.28
N VAL A 255 -12.57 -13.83 13.14
CA VAL A 255 -13.68 -13.86 12.18
C VAL A 255 -13.21 -14.55 10.90
N ASN A 256 -14.06 -15.40 10.34
CA ASN A 256 -13.89 -15.98 9.02
C ASN A 256 -14.63 -15.12 8.00
N ASN A 257 -13.89 -14.48 7.09
CA ASN A 257 -14.44 -13.57 6.08
C ASN A 257 -14.97 -14.29 4.83
N THR A 258 -15.08 -15.63 4.87
CA THR A 258 -15.53 -16.46 3.74
C THR A 258 -16.77 -17.28 4.09
N ASP A 259 -17.40 -17.84 3.06
CA ASP A 259 -18.52 -18.78 3.16
C ASP A 259 -18.06 -20.25 3.24
N ARG A 260 -16.77 -20.49 3.47
CA ARG A 260 -16.16 -21.83 3.61
C ARG A 260 -15.58 -22.00 5.00
N ALA A 261 -15.40 -23.23 5.45
CA ALA A 261 -14.70 -23.48 6.71
C ALA A 261 -13.23 -23.04 6.58
N GLN A 262 -12.70 -22.41 7.62
CA GLN A 262 -11.33 -21.91 7.66
C GLN A 262 -10.63 -22.34 8.94
N SER A 263 -9.31 -22.52 8.83
CA SER A 263 -8.44 -22.67 9.98
C SER A 263 -7.40 -21.55 9.99
N THR A 264 -7.03 -21.06 11.17
CA THR A 264 -5.94 -20.10 11.31
C THR A 264 -5.16 -20.33 12.59
N TYR A 265 -3.89 -19.93 12.58
CA TYR A 265 -3.08 -19.78 13.78
C TYR A 265 -3.08 -18.31 14.17
N VAL A 266 -3.40 -18.04 15.44
CA VAL A 266 -3.31 -16.69 16.02
C VAL A 266 -2.17 -16.65 17.02
N GLU A 267 -1.23 -15.74 16.81
CA GLU A 267 -0.20 -15.40 17.79
C GLU A 267 -0.76 -14.34 18.73
N ARG A 268 -0.75 -14.59 20.03
CA ARG A 268 -1.25 -13.67 21.07
C ARG A 268 -0.18 -12.65 21.46
N GLY A 269 -0.58 -11.62 22.22
CA GLY A 269 0.35 -10.61 22.74
C GLY A 269 1.44 -11.17 23.67
N ASP A 270 1.26 -12.36 24.24
CA ASP A 270 2.26 -13.07 25.05
C ASP A 270 3.14 -14.05 24.23
N GLY A 271 3.00 -14.05 22.90
CA GLY A 271 3.71 -14.93 21.96
C GLY A 271 3.16 -16.36 21.87
N ARG A 272 2.10 -16.71 22.62
CA ARG A 272 1.46 -18.03 22.47
C ARG A 272 0.70 -18.11 21.15
N ILE A 273 0.82 -19.25 20.49
CA ILE A 273 0.12 -19.53 19.24
C ILE A 273 -1.02 -20.51 19.52
N GLU A 274 -2.23 -20.17 19.09
CA GLU A 274 -3.38 -21.07 19.14
C GLU A 274 -3.98 -21.31 17.76
N ARG A 275 -4.37 -22.57 17.50
CA ARG A 275 -5.10 -22.95 16.30
C ARG A 275 -6.59 -22.77 16.52
N ILE A 276 -7.26 -22.09 15.60
CA ILE A 276 -8.69 -21.81 15.65
C ILE A 276 -9.33 -22.35 14.37
N GLU A 277 -10.36 -23.16 14.55
CA GLU A 277 -11.22 -23.67 13.48
C GLU A 277 -12.52 -22.85 13.47
N LEU A 278 -12.89 -22.35 12.30
CA LEU A 278 -14.07 -21.53 12.09
C LEU A 278 -14.97 -22.17 11.05
N ALA A 279 -16.26 -22.29 11.39
CA ALA A 279 -17.30 -22.62 10.43
C ALA A 279 -17.41 -21.53 9.32
N PRO A 280 -18.06 -21.81 8.19
CA PRO A 280 -18.47 -20.78 7.22
C PRO A 280 -19.04 -19.54 7.92
N SER A 281 -18.46 -18.37 7.62
CA SER A 281 -18.83 -17.07 8.20
C SER A 281 -18.83 -17.04 9.74
N GLY A 282 -18.06 -17.93 10.37
CA GLY A 282 -18.01 -18.11 11.81
C GLY A 282 -17.17 -17.06 12.55
N ILE A 283 -17.44 -16.93 13.84
CA ILE A 283 -16.68 -16.10 14.78
C ILE A 283 -16.32 -16.91 16.03
N ALA A 284 -15.09 -16.77 16.52
CA ALA A 284 -14.64 -17.35 17.78
C ALA A 284 -14.15 -16.26 18.73
N TRP A 285 -14.54 -16.35 20.00
CA TRP A 285 -14.10 -15.43 21.06
C TRP A 285 -13.11 -16.11 22.00
N ARG A 286 -12.13 -15.33 22.49
CA ARG A 286 -11.07 -15.75 23.40
C ARG A 286 -10.75 -14.66 24.40
N THR A 287 -10.24 -15.06 25.57
CA THR A 287 -9.78 -14.13 26.61
C THR A 287 -8.28 -13.84 26.42
N ILE A 288 -7.91 -12.56 26.57
CA ILE A 288 -6.52 -12.06 26.52
C ILE A 288 -5.72 -12.52 27.73
#